data_AF-A0A8T3RYL1-F1
#
_entry.id   AF-A0A8T3RYL1-F1
#
_cell.length_a   1.000
_cell.length_b   1.000
_cell.length_c   1.000
_cell.angle_alpha   90.00
_cell.angle_beta   90.00
_cell.angle_gamma   90.00
#
_symmetry.space_group_name_H-M   'P 1'
#
loop_
_entity.id
_entity.type
_entity.pdbx_description
1 polymer ?
#
loop_
_entity_poly.entity_id
_entity_poly.type
_entity_poly.pdbx_seq_one_letter_code
_entity_poly.pdbx_strand_id
1 'polypeptide(L)'
;MLGAALGSGDSNLDDDVDRDFRQTGLQGSYFYYGEVLAPELSNMWIASAGVGMEPLANLSVDVLYHRYRQHQAADELRDVLIDEDPDGRHRDLGQAVDVVAAWWGKRNFDVQLILGTFFPGDAFADDADNVFFAELIISYQF
;
A
#
# COMPACT_ATOMS: atom_id res chain seq x y z
N MET A 1 15.77 1.02 4.42
CA MET A 1 15.33 1.96 3.38
C MET A 1 14.33 2.94 3.99
N LEU A 2 14.34 4.20 3.57
CA LEU A 2 13.31 5.20 3.88
C LEU A 2 12.80 5.79 2.57
N GLY A 3 11.51 6.07 2.48
CA GLY A 3 10.87 6.66 1.30
C GLY A 3 9.66 7.51 1.68
N ALA A 4 9.30 8.46 0.81
CA ALA A 4 8.09 9.25 0.93
C ALA A 4 7.51 9.54 -0.46
N ALA A 5 6.19 9.52 -0.57
CA ALA A 5 5.45 9.87 -1.78
C ALA A 5 4.28 10.81 -1.45
N LEU A 6 3.90 11.64 -2.41
CA LEU A 6 2.82 12.60 -2.29
C LEU A 6 2.08 12.74 -3.63
N GLY A 7 0.76 12.48 -3.61
CA GLY A 7 -0.20 12.92 -4.63
C GLY A 7 -1.04 14.04 -4.05
N SER A 8 -1.12 15.19 -4.73
CA SER A 8 -1.97 16.29 -4.29
C SER A 8 -3.44 15.90 -4.37
N GLY A 9 -4.23 16.43 -3.44
CA GLY A 9 -5.68 16.42 -3.48
C GLY A 9 -6.23 17.80 -3.83
N ASP A 10 -7.48 17.85 -4.28
CA ASP A 10 -8.18 19.07 -4.57
C ASP A 10 -8.67 19.76 -3.30
N SER A 11 -8.42 21.05 -3.24
CA SER A 11 -8.75 21.90 -2.08
C SER A 11 -10.05 22.67 -2.25
N ASN A 12 -10.67 22.61 -3.45
CA ASN A 12 -11.88 23.36 -3.75
C ASN A 12 -12.86 22.54 -4.60
N LEU A 13 -13.67 21.72 -3.93
CA LEU A 13 -14.67 20.87 -4.60
C LEU A 13 -15.83 21.66 -5.26
N ASP A 14 -15.90 22.99 -5.05
CA ASP A 14 -16.99 23.85 -5.51
C ASP A 14 -16.70 24.58 -6.84
N ASP A 15 -15.54 24.35 -7.49
CA ASP A 15 -15.17 25.04 -8.74
C ASP A 15 -15.33 24.22 -10.03
N ASP A 16 -15.96 23.03 -9.96
CA ASP A 16 -16.11 22.06 -11.07
C ASP A 16 -14.76 21.66 -11.72
N VAL A 17 -13.62 21.94 -11.07
CA VAL A 17 -12.27 21.63 -11.59
C VAL A 17 -11.52 20.73 -10.62
N ASP A 18 -11.52 19.44 -10.91
CA ASP A 18 -10.73 18.46 -10.17
C ASP A 18 -9.21 18.66 -10.38
N ARG A 19 -8.50 18.91 -9.27
CA ARG A 19 -7.04 19.07 -9.21
C ARG A 19 -6.29 17.91 -8.55
N ASP A 20 -6.95 16.78 -8.35
CA ASP A 20 -6.32 15.58 -7.81
C ASP A 20 -5.19 15.13 -8.73
N PHE A 21 -4.03 14.85 -8.12
CA PHE A 21 -2.99 14.14 -8.84
C PHE A 21 -3.50 12.72 -9.12
N ARG A 22 -3.27 12.26 -10.35
CA ARG A 22 -3.73 10.94 -10.82
C ARG A 22 -2.59 10.23 -11.52
N GLN A 23 -2.51 8.93 -11.28
CA GLN A 23 -1.64 8.07 -12.05
C GLN A 23 -2.29 7.75 -13.40
N THR A 24 -1.47 7.33 -14.36
CA THR A 24 -1.93 7.12 -15.74
C THR A 24 -2.66 5.80 -15.95
N GLY A 25 -2.63 4.90 -14.95
CA GLY A 25 -3.10 3.52 -15.07
C GLY A 25 -2.14 2.59 -15.81
N LEU A 26 -1.00 3.09 -16.30
CA LEU A 26 0.06 2.32 -16.98
C LEU A 26 1.27 2.03 -16.10
N GLN A 27 1.20 2.35 -14.80
CA GLN A 27 2.20 1.94 -13.83
C GLN A 27 2.29 0.40 -13.79
N GLY A 28 3.50 -0.16 -13.79
CA GLY A 28 3.71 -1.60 -13.73
C GLY A 28 3.12 -2.23 -12.47
N SER A 29 2.84 -3.53 -12.52
CA SER A 29 2.11 -4.35 -11.53
C SER A 29 2.81 -4.58 -10.19
N TYR A 30 3.62 -3.64 -9.71
CA TYR A 30 4.35 -3.80 -8.47
C TYR A 30 3.82 -2.84 -7.42
N PHE A 31 3.50 -3.39 -6.26
CA PHE A 31 2.92 -2.76 -5.08
C PHE A 31 3.88 -1.74 -4.44
N TYR A 32 4.13 -0.63 -5.13
CA TYR A 32 5.07 0.40 -4.68
C TYR A 32 4.63 1.14 -3.40
N TYR A 33 3.36 1.00 -3.03
CA TYR A 33 2.73 1.72 -1.92
C TYR A 33 2.07 0.80 -0.89
N GLY A 34 2.55 -0.43 -0.77
CA GLY A 34 2.05 -1.43 0.17
C GLY A 34 1.08 -2.42 -0.47
N GLU A 35 1.12 -3.65 0.04
CA GLU A 35 0.46 -4.83 -0.56
C GLU A 35 -1.02 -4.91 -0.18
N VAL A 36 -1.37 -4.47 1.03
CA VAL A 36 -2.76 -4.53 1.54
C VAL A 36 -3.63 -3.41 1.00
N LEU A 37 -3.13 -2.18 1.05
CA LEU A 37 -3.93 -1.02 0.67
C LEU A 37 -3.85 -0.78 -0.85
N ALA A 38 -2.70 -1.12 -1.45
CA ALA A 38 -2.36 -0.94 -2.86
C ALA A 38 -2.96 0.33 -3.51
N PRO A 39 -2.83 1.51 -2.87
CA PRO A 39 -3.59 2.69 -3.29
C PRO A 39 -3.02 3.28 -4.57
N GLU A 40 -3.90 3.87 -5.40
CA GLU A 40 -3.46 4.91 -6.33
C GLU A 40 -2.88 6.07 -5.52
N LEU A 41 -1.72 6.60 -5.94
CA LEU A 41 -1.17 7.80 -5.34
C LEU A 41 -2.04 9.01 -5.75
N SER A 42 -3.21 9.19 -5.15
CA SER A 42 -4.14 10.29 -5.41
C SER A 42 -4.68 10.83 -4.08
N ASN A 43 -4.68 12.15 -3.91
CA ASN A 43 -5.04 12.79 -2.63
C ASN A 43 -4.37 12.14 -1.40
N MET A 44 -3.11 11.73 -1.50
CA MET A 44 -2.47 10.88 -0.49
C MET A 44 -1.00 11.21 -0.26
N TRP A 45 -0.60 11.20 1.00
CA TRP A 45 0.77 11.17 1.47
C TRP A 45 1.09 9.80 2.05
N ILE A 46 2.26 9.28 1.68
CA ILE A 46 2.73 7.97 2.11
C ILE A 46 4.16 8.12 2.62
N ALA A 47 4.40 7.72 3.88
CA ALA A 47 5.75 7.50 4.39
C ALA A 47 6.02 6.01 4.53
N SER A 48 7.21 5.62 4.10
CA SER A 48 7.62 4.22 4.05
C SER A 48 8.96 4.04 4.76
N ALA A 49 9.05 2.97 5.56
CA ALA A 49 10.30 2.49 6.13
C ALA A 49 10.39 0.99 5.89
N GLY A 50 11.58 0.48 5.60
CA GLY A 50 11.76 -0.95 5.37
C GLY A 50 13.12 -1.46 5.76
N VAL A 51 13.18 -2.73 6.13
CA VAL A 51 14.41 -3.47 6.42
C VAL A 51 14.37 -4.78 5.68
N GLY A 52 15.53 -5.18 5.14
CA GLY A 52 15.69 -6.42 4.40
C GLY A 52 16.88 -7.21 4.94
N MET A 53 16.77 -8.52 4.91
CA MET A 53 17.87 -9.43 5.26
C MET A 53 17.88 -10.67 4.37
N GLU A 54 19.07 -11.22 4.16
CA GLU A 54 19.29 -12.47 3.44
C GLU A 54 19.86 -13.51 4.42
N PRO A 55 19.01 -14.15 5.25
CA PRO A 55 19.47 -15.08 6.28
C PRO A 55 20.14 -16.34 5.70
N LEU A 56 19.83 -16.69 4.45
CA LEU A 56 20.47 -17.76 3.68
C LEU A 56 20.78 -17.23 2.28
N ALA A 57 21.74 -17.84 1.59
CA ALA A 57 22.13 -17.45 0.22
C ALA A 57 20.99 -17.58 -0.81
N ASN A 58 19.88 -18.20 -0.45
CA ASN A 58 18.73 -18.43 -1.32
C ASN A 58 17.40 -18.05 -0.65
N LEU A 59 17.44 -17.20 0.36
CA LEU A 59 16.26 -16.69 1.06
C LEU A 59 16.47 -15.20 1.36
N SER A 60 15.56 -14.35 0.90
CA SER A 60 15.43 -12.97 1.35
C SER A 60 14.14 -12.80 2.16
N VAL A 61 14.20 -11.91 3.15
CA VAL A 61 13.05 -11.48 3.93
C VAL A 61 13.10 -9.97 4.08
N ASP A 62 12.03 -9.32 3.64
CA ASP A 62 11.83 -7.89 3.71
C ASP A 62 10.61 -7.58 4.57
N VAL A 63 10.74 -6.56 5.42
CA VAL A 63 9.63 -6.02 6.21
C VAL A 63 9.49 -4.55 5.85
N LEU A 64 8.29 -4.16 5.43
CA LEU A 64 7.95 -2.78 5.09
C LEU A 64 6.87 -2.27 6.03
N TYR A 65 7.00 -1.01 6.40
CA TYR A 65 6.01 -0.26 7.15
C TYR A 65 5.60 0.94 6.32
N HIS A 66 4.30 1.20 6.28
CA HIS A 66 3.71 2.33 5.59
C HIS A 66 2.77 3.10 6.52
N ARG A 67 2.81 4.44 6.44
CA ARG A 67 1.82 5.33 7.05
C ARG A 67 1.12 6.11 5.95
N TYR A 68 -0.20 6.08 5.94
CA TYR A 68 -1.05 6.70 4.93
C TYR A 68 -1.84 7.85 5.52
N ARG A 69 -1.86 8.98 4.82
CA ARG A 69 -2.65 10.15 5.20
C ARG A 69 -3.19 10.83 3.95
N GLN A 70 -4.46 11.21 3.94
CA GLN A 70 -4.99 12.02 2.85
C GLN A 70 -4.34 13.40 2.80
N HIS A 71 -4.15 13.95 1.59
CA HIS A 71 -3.68 15.32 1.42
C HIS A 71 -4.77 16.34 1.83
N GLN A 72 -6.03 16.04 1.49
CA GLN A 72 -7.25 16.72 1.90
C GLN A 72 -8.26 15.69 2.38
N ALA A 73 -9.05 16.01 3.41
CA ALA A 73 -10.07 15.10 3.90
C ALA A 73 -11.12 14.86 2.81
N ALA A 74 -11.36 13.59 2.47
CA ALA A 74 -12.33 13.16 1.47
C ALA A 74 -13.00 11.86 1.93
N ASP A 75 -14.26 11.68 1.57
CA ASP A 75 -15.08 10.50 1.88
C ASP A 75 -14.95 9.40 0.82
N GLU A 76 -13.97 9.53 -0.08
CA GLU A 76 -13.65 8.52 -1.08
C GLU A 76 -12.14 8.30 -1.17
N LEU A 77 -11.76 7.06 -1.49
CA LEU A 77 -10.42 6.67 -1.90
C LEU A 77 -10.50 6.03 -3.28
N ARG A 78 -9.60 6.40 -4.19
CA ARG A 78 -9.61 5.86 -5.56
C ARG A 78 -8.66 4.67 -5.67
N ASP A 79 -9.12 3.64 -6.37
CA ASP A 79 -8.39 2.41 -6.68
C ASP A 79 -7.68 1.80 -5.45
N VAL A 80 -8.44 1.62 -4.36
CA VAL A 80 -8.00 0.90 -3.15
C VAL A 80 -8.61 -0.50 -3.09
N LEU A 81 -7.94 -1.41 -2.39
CA LEU A 81 -8.41 -2.79 -2.21
C LEU A 81 -9.40 -2.97 -1.04
N ILE A 82 -9.63 -1.92 -0.25
CA ILE A 82 -10.57 -1.94 0.88
C ILE A 82 -11.93 -1.38 0.43
N ASP A 83 -13.02 -1.99 0.91
CA ASP A 83 -14.41 -1.67 0.52
C ASP A 83 -15.07 -0.71 1.54
N GLU A 84 -14.27 -0.04 2.36
CA GLU A 84 -14.74 0.92 3.37
C GLU A 84 -14.28 2.33 2.96
N ASP A 85 -15.22 3.26 2.98
CA ASP A 85 -14.98 4.66 2.66
C ASP A 85 -14.54 5.44 3.91
N PRO A 86 -13.63 6.42 3.77
CA PRO A 86 -13.30 7.31 4.88
C PRO A 86 -14.45 8.25 5.22
N ASP A 87 -14.35 8.91 6.37
CA ASP A 87 -15.42 9.75 6.92
C ASP A 87 -15.49 11.19 6.36
N GLY A 88 -14.58 11.56 5.45
CA GLY A 88 -14.49 12.90 4.86
C GLY A 88 -14.06 14.02 5.80
N ARG A 89 -13.69 13.72 7.05
CA ARG A 89 -13.33 14.72 8.08
C ARG A 89 -11.90 14.56 8.55
N HIS A 90 -11.48 13.32 8.78
CA HIS A 90 -10.14 13.01 9.22
C HIS A 90 -9.27 12.61 8.04
N ARG A 91 -7.98 12.90 8.17
CA ARG A 91 -7.01 12.64 7.11
C ARG A 91 -6.19 11.38 7.38
N ASP A 92 -6.23 10.84 8.59
CA ASP A 92 -5.40 9.72 8.99
C ASP A 92 -6.02 8.41 8.52
N LEU A 93 -5.54 7.88 7.40
CA LEU A 93 -6.03 6.62 6.85
C LEU A 93 -5.52 5.43 7.67
N GLY A 94 -4.37 5.55 8.31
CA GLY A 94 -3.80 4.51 9.15
C GLY A 94 -2.46 4.02 8.64
N GLN A 95 -2.16 2.75 8.88
CA GLN A 95 -0.83 2.18 8.68
C GLN A 95 -0.86 0.73 8.24
N ALA A 96 0.16 0.31 7.51
CA ALA A 96 0.34 -1.08 7.11
C ALA A 96 1.72 -1.62 7.48
N VAL A 97 1.77 -2.93 7.71
CA VAL A 97 3.00 -3.71 7.78
C VAL A 97 2.92 -4.83 6.77
N ASP A 98 3.91 -4.91 5.90
CA ASP A 98 4.04 -5.94 4.88
C ASP A 98 5.32 -6.75 5.12
N VAL A 99 5.23 -8.06 4.93
CA VAL A 99 6.35 -9.00 5.01
C VAL A 99 6.42 -9.76 3.70
N VAL A 100 7.57 -9.67 3.04
CA VAL A 100 7.85 -10.37 1.78
C VAL A 100 8.99 -11.33 2.02
N ALA A 101 8.76 -12.62 1.78
CA ALA A 101 9.79 -13.64 1.82
C ALA A 101 9.94 -14.28 0.44
N ALA A 102 11.14 -14.23 -0.13
CA ALA A 102 11.45 -14.84 -1.41
C ALA A 102 12.51 -15.93 -1.26
N TRP A 103 12.26 -17.09 -1.86
CA TRP A 103 13.14 -18.23 -1.80
C TRP A 103 13.46 -18.72 -3.21
N TRP A 104 14.74 -18.88 -3.51
CA TRP A 104 15.24 -19.34 -4.81
C TRP A 104 15.69 -20.79 -4.74
N GLY A 105 15.06 -21.64 -5.54
CA GLY A 105 15.34 -23.07 -5.58
C GLY A 105 16.46 -23.44 -6.54
N LYS A 106 17.23 -24.48 -6.20
CA LYS A 106 18.34 -24.98 -7.04
C LYS A 106 17.91 -25.61 -8.39
N ARG A 107 16.61 -25.75 -8.65
CA ARG A 107 16.06 -26.52 -9.78
C ARG A 107 14.82 -25.84 -10.38
N ASN A 108 15.00 -24.57 -10.74
CA ASN A 108 14.08 -23.82 -11.60
C ASN A 108 12.76 -23.39 -10.96
N PHE A 109 12.66 -23.43 -9.63
CA PHE A 109 11.46 -22.95 -8.94
C PHE A 109 11.81 -21.86 -7.94
N ASP A 110 11.02 -20.80 -7.97
CA ASP A 110 11.09 -19.69 -7.03
C ASP A 110 9.75 -19.60 -6.31
N VAL A 111 9.80 -19.30 -5.02
CA VAL A 111 8.62 -19.14 -4.18
C VAL A 111 8.69 -17.78 -3.52
N GLN A 112 7.61 -17.02 -3.59
CA GLN A 112 7.46 -15.76 -2.88
C GLN A 112 6.18 -15.81 -2.05
N LEU A 113 6.30 -15.45 -0.77
CA LEU A 113 5.19 -15.25 0.14
C LEU A 113 5.11 -13.77 0.50
N ILE A 114 3.94 -13.19 0.30
CA ILE A 114 3.62 -11.81 0.65
C ILE A 114 2.53 -11.87 1.72
N LEU A 115 2.78 -11.23 2.85
CA LEU A 115 1.81 -11.08 3.93
C LEU A 115 1.67 -9.59 4.24
N GLY A 116 0.45 -9.13 4.46
CA GLY A 116 0.19 -7.74 4.78
C GLY A 116 -0.87 -7.60 5.86
N THR A 117 -0.73 -6.58 6.69
CA THR A 117 -1.77 -6.15 7.62
C THR A 117 -1.92 -4.64 7.58
N PHE A 118 -3.17 -4.19 7.44
CA PHE A 118 -3.55 -2.78 7.53
C PHE A 118 -4.36 -2.54 8.81
N PHE A 119 -4.00 -1.45 9.48
CA PHE A 119 -4.64 -0.94 10.68
C PHE A 119 -5.30 0.41 10.35
N PRO A 120 -6.63 0.47 10.31
CA PRO A 120 -7.36 1.71 10.04
C PRO A 120 -7.00 2.83 11.03
N GLY A 121 -6.94 4.06 10.54
CA GLY A 121 -6.78 5.27 11.33
C GLY A 121 -8.10 6.02 11.55
N ASP A 122 -8.02 7.23 12.08
CA ASP A 122 -9.18 8.06 12.46
C ASP A 122 -10.12 8.42 11.29
N ALA A 123 -9.68 8.24 10.04
CA ALA A 123 -10.53 8.44 8.87
C ALA A 123 -11.56 7.32 8.67
N PHE A 124 -11.45 6.20 9.37
CA PHE A 124 -12.42 5.11 9.35
C PHE A 124 -13.21 5.05 10.67
N ALA A 125 -14.25 4.23 10.73
CA ALA A 125 -15.03 4.04 11.96
C ALA A 125 -14.16 3.52 13.12
N ASP A 126 -14.48 3.93 14.35
CA ASP A 126 -13.72 3.53 15.56
C ASP A 126 -13.69 2.00 15.78
N ASP A 127 -14.66 1.28 15.21
CA ASP A 127 -14.79 -0.17 15.25
C ASP A 127 -14.37 -0.86 13.95
N ALA A 128 -13.68 -0.16 13.03
CA ALA A 128 -13.16 -0.73 11.81
C ALA A 128 -12.18 -1.87 12.08
N ASP A 129 -12.40 -3.00 11.42
CA ASP A 129 -11.56 -4.19 11.55
C ASP A 129 -10.20 -4.01 10.83
N ASN A 130 -9.17 -4.66 11.35
CA ASN A 130 -7.90 -4.76 10.64
C ASN A 130 -8.05 -5.64 9.39
N VAL A 131 -7.39 -5.23 8.30
CA VAL A 131 -7.41 -5.98 7.04
C VAL A 131 -6.15 -6.82 6.93
N PHE A 132 -6.30 -8.09 6.53
CA PHE A 132 -5.21 -9.02 6.33
C PHE A 132 -5.13 -9.45 4.86
N PHE A 133 -3.93 -9.44 4.30
CA PHE A 133 -3.63 -9.90 2.95
C PHE A 133 -2.58 -11.01 2.98
N ALA A 134 -2.74 -12.00 2.10
CA ALA A 134 -1.74 -13.04 1.90
C ALA A 134 -1.74 -13.50 0.44
N GLU A 135 -0.56 -13.55 -0.16
CA GLU A 135 -0.35 -14.06 -1.51
C GLU A 135 0.86 -15.01 -1.57
N LEU A 136 0.70 -16.10 -2.30
CA LEU A 136 1.76 -17.07 -2.55
C LEU A 136 1.99 -17.18 -4.06
N ILE A 137 3.18 -16.82 -4.51
CA ILE A 137 3.60 -16.89 -5.90
C ILE A 137 4.60 -18.03 -6.05
N ILE A 138 4.35 -18.92 -7.01
CA ILE A 138 5.26 -20.00 -7.37
C ILE A 138 5.59 -19.86 -8.85
N SER A 139 6.87 -19.61 -9.13
CA SER A 139 7.38 -19.43 -10.48
C SER A 139 8.22 -20.63 -10.90
N TYR A 140 8.07 -21.06 -12.15
CA TYR A 140 8.89 -22.12 -12.75
C TYR A 140 9.47 -21.65 -14.08
N GLN A 141 10.78 -21.81 -14.27
CA GLN A 141 11.47 -21.44 -15.51
C GLN A 141 11.94 -22.67 -16.28
N PHE A 142 11.61 -22.76 -17.57
CA PHE A 142 12.01 -23.87 -18.45
C PHE A 142 13.38 -23.63 -19.10
#